data_AF-A0A3M6TUR7-F1
#
_entry.id   AF-A0A3M6TUR7-F1
#
_cell.length_a   1.000
_cell.length_b   1.000
_cell.length_c   1.000
_cell.angle_alpha   90.00
_cell.angle_beta   90.00
_cell.angle_gamma   90.00
#
_symmetry.space_group_name_H-M   'P 1'
#
loop_
_entity.id
_entity.type
_entity.pdbx_description
1 polymer ?
#
loop_
_entity_poly.entity_id
_entity_poly.type
_entity_poly.pdbx_seq_one_letter_code
_entity_poly.pdbx_strand_id
1 'polypeptide(L)'
;MEFVWLTTNQLNALADSDPELRKYFVGALACDELPKSPERVKPRAYILNTHPADKPREHWIAVWTEHDSCEILNSYGLDLATCEFLTPFIVWLNRWPYDYVGNDDKVGDMLEDIIQSPIK
;
A
#
# COMPACT_ATOMS: atom_id res chain seq x y z
N MET A 1 0.95 -15.92 20.10
CA MET A 1 1.62 -15.07 19.10
C MET A 1 1.21 -13.64 19.39
N GLU A 2 2.16 -12.77 19.73
CA GLU A 2 1.91 -11.32 19.65
C GLU A 2 1.97 -10.94 18.17
N PHE A 3 0.95 -10.23 17.69
CA PHE A 3 1.00 -9.58 16.38
C PHE A 3 1.92 -8.36 16.51
N VAL A 4 3.17 -8.52 16.11
CA VAL A 4 4.09 -7.40 15.99
C VAL A 4 3.81 -6.72 14.66
N TRP A 5 3.23 -5.52 14.72
CA TRP A 5 3.07 -4.68 13.54
C TRP A 5 4.44 -4.35 12.96
N LEU A 6 4.62 -4.60 11.66
CA LEU A 6 5.84 -4.21 10.98
C LEU A 6 5.92 -2.68 10.92
N THR A 7 7.09 -2.15 11.26
CA THR A 7 7.41 -0.73 11.10
C THR A 7 7.64 -0.40 9.62
N THR A 8 7.58 0.89 9.28
CA THR A 8 7.95 1.41 7.94
C THR A 8 9.30 0.85 7.47
N ASN A 9 10.32 0.86 8.34
CA ASN A 9 11.66 0.38 7.99
C ASN A 9 11.69 -1.13 7.72
N GLN A 10 10.93 -1.91 8.48
CA GLN A 10 10.85 -3.36 8.26
C GLN A 10 10.11 -3.68 6.95
N LEU A 11 9.01 -2.99 6.64
CA LEU A 11 8.30 -3.15 5.38
C LEU A 11 9.18 -2.78 4.18
N ASN A 12 9.90 -1.65 4.27
CA ASN A 12 10.85 -1.26 3.23
C ASN A 12 11.96 -2.29 3.04
N ALA A 13 12.55 -2.79 4.14
CA ALA A 13 13.59 -3.80 4.08
C ALA A 13 13.11 -5.12 3.46
N LEU A 14 11.89 -5.56 3.79
CA LEU A 14 11.29 -6.76 3.20
C LEU A 14 11.04 -6.57 1.70
N ALA A 15 10.46 -5.44 1.29
CA ALA A 15 10.20 -5.18 -0.12
C ALA A 15 11.48 -5.02 -0.95
N ASP A 16 12.54 -4.41 -0.38
CA ASP A 16 13.86 -4.31 -1.01
C ASP A 16 14.55 -5.68 -1.16
N SER A 17 14.26 -6.61 -0.25
CA SER A 17 14.82 -7.97 -0.29
C SER A 17 14.21 -8.84 -1.39
N ASP A 18 12.99 -8.51 -1.83
CA ASP A 18 12.30 -9.24 -2.89
C ASP A 18 12.73 -8.73 -4.29
N PRO A 19 13.34 -9.56 -5.14
CA PRO A 19 13.88 -9.13 -6.43
C PRO A 19 12.84 -8.62 -7.43
N GLU A 20 11.59 -9.07 -7.35
CA GLU A 20 10.52 -8.72 -8.27
C GLU A 20 9.78 -7.48 -7.80
N LEU A 21 9.39 -7.45 -6.53
CA LEU A 21 8.70 -6.33 -5.91
C LEU A 21 9.56 -5.06 -5.90
N ARG A 22 10.86 -5.15 -5.57
CA ARG A 22 11.77 -3.98 -5.52
C ARG A 22 11.83 -3.17 -6.82
N LYS A 23 11.47 -3.77 -7.96
CA LYS A 23 11.44 -3.08 -9.27
C LYS A 23 10.35 -2.02 -9.33
N TYR A 24 9.27 -2.22 -8.57
CA TYR A 24 8.06 -1.40 -8.59
C TYR A 24 7.80 -0.70 -7.26
N PHE A 25 8.34 -1.24 -6.16
CA PHE A 25 8.11 -0.74 -4.83
C PHE A 25 8.68 0.65 -4.63
N VAL A 26 7.82 1.58 -4.22
CA VAL A 26 8.19 2.97 -3.95
C VAL A 26 8.50 3.17 -2.48
N GLY A 27 7.74 2.52 -1.60
CA GLY A 27 7.94 2.63 -0.17
C GLY A 27 6.68 2.36 0.65
N ALA A 28 6.93 2.09 1.93
CA ALA A 28 5.93 2.19 2.98
C ALA A 28 5.79 3.65 3.42
N LEU A 29 4.59 4.21 3.33
CA LEU A 29 4.30 5.64 3.50
C LEU A 29 3.11 5.84 4.44
N ALA A 30 3.00 7.00 5.08
CA ALA A 30 1.73 7.44 5.66
C ALA A 30 0.75 7.93 4.57
N CYS A 31 -0.54 8.02 4.89
CA CYS A 31 -1.57 8.40 3.91
C CYS A 31 -1.37 9.82 3.34
N ASP A 32 -0.67 10.69 4.06
CA ASP A 32 -0.34 12.07 3.69
C ASP A 32 1.05 12.24 3.04
N GLU A 33 1.82 11.15 2.90
CA GLU A 33 3.15 11.12 2.31
C GLU A 33 3.16 10.68 0.83
N LEU A 34 1.97 10.42 0.25
CA LEU A 34 1.84 10.04 -1.15
C LEU A 34 2.32 11.12 -2.12
N PRO A 35 2.85 10.75 -3.29
CA PRO A 35 3.33 11.70 -4.27
C PRO A 35 2.19 12.60 -4.75
N LYS A 36 2.44 13.92 -4.73
CA LYS A 36 1.46 14.94 -5.15
C LYS A 36 1.01 14.78 -6.60
N SER A 37 1.86 14.24 -7.46
CA SER A 37 1.54 13.94 -8.85
C SER A 37 1.73 12.44 -9.07
N PRO A 38 0.65 11.65 -9.22
CA PRO A 38 0.77 10.22 -9.49
C PRO A 38 1.42 9.99 -10.85
N GLU A 39 2.51 9.22 -10.89
CA GLU A 39 3.09 8.76 -12.15
C GLU A 39 2.29 7.57 -12.66
N ARG A 40 1.74 7.70 -13.88
CA ARG A 40 0.78 6.72 -14.42
C ARG A 40 1.36 5.80 -15.49
N VAL A 41 2.58 6.07 -15.95
CA VAL A 41 3.22 5.37 -17.06
C VAL A 41 3.87 4.06 -16.62
N LYS A 42 4.34 3.99 -15.37
CA LYS A 42 5.05 2.83 -14.85
C LYS A 42 4.27 2.20 -13.70
N PRO A 43 4.29 0.86 -13.59
CA PRO A 43 3.79 0.17 -12.41
C PRO A 43 4.51 0.63 -11.14
N ARG A 44 3.75 0.91 -10.09
CA ARG A 44 4.26 1.31 -8.78
C ARG A 44 3.49 0.62 -7.67
N ALA A 45 4.22 0.14 -6.67
CA ALA A 45 3.67 -0.48 -5.47
C ALA A 45 3.95 0.38 -4.22
N TYR A 46 2.96 0.51 -3.35
CA TYR A 46 3.03 1.23 -2.09
C TYR A 46 2.44 0.37 -0.97
N ILE A 47 3.01 0.49 0.24
CA ILE A 47 2.32 0.06 1.46
C ILE A 47 1.95 1.32 2.24
N LEU A 48 0.66 1.61 2.38
CA LEU A 48 0.17 2.83 3.00
C LEU A 48 -0.33 2.57 4.40
N ASN A 49 0.15 3.38 5.34
CA ASN A 49 -0.51 3.50 6.62
C ASN A 49 -1.75 4.35 6.46
N THR A 50 -2.85 3.91 7.07
CA THR A 50 -4.09 4.67 7.07
C THR A 50 -4.06 5.93 7.93
N HIS A 51 -3.05 6.04 8.81
CA HIS A 51 -2.81 7.21 9.65
C HIS A 51 -1.75 8.13 9.02
N PRO A 52 -1.84 9.45 9.25
CA PRO A 52 -0.83 10.41 8.82
C PRO A 52 0.48 10.22 9.60
N ALA A 53 1.55 10.81 9.08
CA ALA A 53 2.91 10.63 9.62
C ALA A 53 3.08 11.07 11.09
N ASP A 54 2.24 12.00 11.57
CA ASP A 54 2.24 12.51 12.94
C ASP A 54 1.43 11.68 13.94
N LYS A 55 0.75 10.61 13.48
CA LYS A 55 -0.08 9.74 14.30
C LYS A 55 0.54 8.35 14.48
N PRO A 56 0.15 7.63 15.55
CA PRO A 56 0.51 6.22 15.69
C PRO A 56 0.04 5.42 14.48
N ARG A 57 0.93 4.58 13.95
CA ARG A 57 0.67 3.72 12.79
C ARG A 57 -0.10 2.49 13.24
N GLU A 58 -1.34 2.30 12.78
CA GLU A 58 -2.19 1.20 13.27
C GLU A 58 -2.63 0.21 12.20
N HIS A 59 -2.74 0.63 10.94
CA HIS A 59 -3.26 -0.23 9.89
C HIS A 59 -2.64 0.10 8.53
N TRP A 60 -2.23 -0.95 7.81
CA TRP A 60 -1.56 -0.89 6.52
C TRP A 60 -2.46 -1.45 5.41
N ILE A 61 -2.45 -0.78 4.26
CA ILE A 61 -3.08 -1.22 3.01
C ILE A 61 -2.03 -1.29 1.89
N ALA A 62 -2.19 -2.18 0.93
CA ALA A 62 -1.33 -2.24 -0.24
C ALA A 62 -1.98 -1.50 -1.41
N VAL A 63 -1.20 -0.75 -2.18
CA VAL A 63 -1.68 -0.02 -3.35
C VAL A 63 -0.78 -0.31 -4.55
N TRP A 64 -1.40 -0.64 -5.68
CA TRP A 64 -0.76 -0.81 -6.97
C TRP A 64 -1.32 0.20 -7.97
N THR A 65 -0.45 0.84 -8.74
CA THR A 65 -0.88 1.77 -9.78
C THR A 65 -0.19 1.46 -11.10
N GLU A 66 -0.97 1.36 -12.17
CA GLU A 66 -0.47 1.09 -13.52
C GLU A 66 -1.45 1.60 -14.57
N HIS A 67 -0.97 2.29 -15.61
CA HIS A 67 -1.78 2.65 -16.79
C HIS A 67 -3.20 3.17 -16.45
N ASP A 68 -3.24 4.26 -15.68
CA ASP A 68 -4.47 4.91 -15.20
C ASP A 68 -5.34 4.11 -14.20
N SER A 69 -4.95 2.90 -13.80
CA SER A 69 -5.62 2.15 -12.73
C SER A 69 -4.96 2.36 -11.36
N CYS A 70 -5.77 2.23 -10.31
CA CYS A 70 -5.32 2.18 -8.92
C CYS A 70 -6.04 1.03 -8.21
N GLU A 71 -5.30 -0.02 -7.85
CA GLU A 71 -5.78 -1.19 -7.13
C GLU A 71 -5.36 -1.08 -5.67
N ILE A 72 -6.22 -1.50 -4.75
CA ILE A 72 -5.99 -1.43 -3.30
C ILE A 72 -6.41 -2.74 -2.64
N LEU A 73 -5.53 -3.29 -1.84
CA LEU A 73 -5.82 -4.43 -1.01
C LEU A 73 -5.87 -4.02 0.45
N ASN A 74 -7.01 -4.29 1.06
CA ASN A 74 -7.20 -4.18 2.48
C ASN A 74 -7.44 -5.59 3.04
N SER A 75 -6.43 -6.16 3.70
CA SER A 75 -6.50 -7.52 4.25
C SER A 75 -7.59 -7.70 5.31
N TYR A 76 -8.06 -6.61 5.92
CA TYR A 76 -9.16 -6.65 6.90
C TYR A 76 -10.54 -6.53 6.25
N GLY A 77 -10.61 -6.26 4.94
CA GLY A 77 -11.87 -6.04 4.23
C GLY A 77 -12.68 -4.85 4.78
N LEU A 78 -12.04 -3.93 5.51
CA LEU A 78 -12.71 -2.77 6.08
C LEU A 78 -13.04 -1.77 4.98
N ASP A 79 -14.22 -1.17 5.10
CA ASP A 79 -14.60 -0.04 4.28
C ASP A 79 -13.68 1.16 4.60
N LEU A 80 -12.89 1.57 3.61
CA LEU A 80 -11.94 2.67 3.70
C LEU A 80 -12.61 4.00 4.04
N ALA A 81 -13.92 4.16 3.76
CA ALA A 81 -14.69 5.34 4.14
C ALA A 81 -14.87 5.49 5.65
N THR A 82 -14.67 4.41 6.42
CA THR A 82 -14.80 4.39 7.88
C THR A 82 -13.50 4.77 8.60
N CYS A 83 -12.38 4.85 7.89
CA CYS A 83 -11.09 5.24 8.46
C CYS A 83 -10.99 6.76 8.62
N GLU A 84 -11.08 7.25 9.86
CA GLU A 84 -11.08 8.68 10.22
C GLU A 84 -9.96 9.49 9.54
N PHE A 85 -8.76 8.91 9.47
CA PHE A 85 -7.56 9.60 8.99
C PHE A 85 -7.26 9.43 7.50
N LEU A 86 -8.07 8.66 6.76
CA LEU A 86 -7.73 8.24 5.40
C LEU A 86 -8.05 9.29 4.32
N THR A 87 -8.63 10.43 4.71
CA THR A 87 -9.00 11.53 3.80
C THR A 87 -7.88 11.92 2.80
N PRO A 88 -6.59 12.06 3.20
CA PRO A 88 -5.52 12.40 2.25
C PRO A 88 -5.38 11.35 1.12
N PHE A 89 -5.51 10.07 1.47
CA PHE A 89 -5.48 8.99 0.49
C PHE A 89 -6.71 8.99 -0.41
N ILE A 90 -7.92 9.22 0.12
CA ILE A 90 -9.15 9.31 -0.69
C ILE A 90 -9.05 10.46 -1.72
N VAL A 91 -8.52 11.61 -1.30
CA VAL A 91 -8.28 12.76 -2.21
C VAL A 91 -7.26 12.40 -3.30
N TRP A 92 -6.23 11.63 -2.94
CA TRP A 92 -5.25 11.14 -3.91
C TRP A 92 -5.86 10.11 -4.86
N LEU A 93 -6.69 9.20 -4.36
CA LEU A 93 -7.37 8.14 -5.12
C LEU A 93 -8.32 8.73 -6.18
N ASN A 94 -9.07 9.78 -5.82
CA ASN A 94 -9.99 10.49 -6.72
C ASN A 94 -9.31 11.15 -7.94
N ARG A 95 -7.97 11.12 -8.04
CA ARG A 95 -7.23 11.62 -9.21
C ARG A 95 -7.09 10.56 -10.30
N TRP A 96 -7.38 9.30 -10.00
CA TRP A 96 -7.31 8.20 -10.94
C TRP A 96 -8.65 8.08 -11.71
N PRO A 97 -8.61 7.88 -13.04
CA PRO A 97 -9.80 7.92 -13.88
C PRO A 97 -10.63 6.63 -13.90
N TYR A 98 -10.09 5.49 -13.45
CA TYR A 98 -10.78 4.19 -13.44
C TYR A 98 -11.12 3.73 -12.02
N ASP A 99 -12.19 2.93 -11.92
CA ASP A 99 -12.69 2.36 -10.67
C ASP A 99 -11.58 1.63 -9.91
N TYR A 100 -11.56 1.87 -8.60
CA TYR A 100 -10.79 1.06 -7.66
C TYR A 100 -11.36 -0.37 -7.64
N VAL A 101 -10.52 -1.37 -7.92
CA VAL A 101 -10.86 -2.79 -7.71
C VAL A 101 -10.30 -3.22 -6.35
N GLY A 102 -11.21 -3.49 -5.41
CA GLY A 102 -10.86 -4.00 -4.09
C GLY A 102 -10.70 -5.51 -4.08
N ASN A 103 -9.59 -5.99 -3.49
CA ASN A 103 -9.27 -7.41 -3.36
C ASN A 103 -9.29 -8.19 -4.69
N ASP A 104 -8.58 -7.69 -5.71
CA ASP A 104 -8.30 -8.47 -6.92
C ASP A 104 -7.09 -9.39 -6.73
N ASP A 105 -7.01 -10.49 -7.49
CA ASP A 105 -6.05 -11.58 -7.36
C ASP A 105 -4.59 -11.09 -7.41
N LYS A 106 -4.29 -10.07 -8.22
CA LYS A 106 -2.93 -9.55 -8.43
C LYS A 106 -2.31 -8.91 -7.18
N VAL A 107 -3.11 -8.23 -6.36
CA VAL A 107 -2.61 -7.59 -5.14
C VAL A 107 -2.48 -8.63 -4.03
N GLY A 108 -3.35 -9.65 -4.05
CA GLY A 108 -3.24 -10.83 -3.19
C GLY A 108 -1.91 -11.56 -3.38
N ASP A 109 -1.54 -11.85 -4.64
CA ASP A 109 -0.27 -12.49 -5.00
C ASP A 109 0.94 -11.68 -4.48
N MET A 110 0.91 -10.34 -4.61
CA MET A 110 1.98 -9.47 -4.11
C MET A 110 2.14 -9.56 -2.57
N LEU A 111 1.04 -9.67 -1.82
CA LEU A 111 1.12 -9.81 -0.36
C LEU A 111 1.51 -11.22 0.06
N GLU A 112 1.08 -12.26 -0.65
CA GLU A 112 1.53 -13.63 -0.36
C GLU A 112 3.05 -13.73 -0.51
N ASP A 113 3.64 -13.12 -1.54
CA ASP A 113 5.09 -13.08 -1.70
C ASP A 113 5.79 -12.34 -0.54
N ILE A 114 5.25 -11.20 -0.08
CA ILE A 114 5.81 -10.43 1.05
C ILE A 114 5.67 -11.18 2.38
N ILE A 115 4.55 -11.86 2.61
CA ILE A 115 4.24 -12.54 3.89
C ILE A 115 4.91 -13.93 3.95
N GLN A 116 5.03 -14.62 2.82
CA GLN A 116 5.61 -15.97 2.72
C GLN A 116 7.11 -15.97 2.45
N SER A 117 7.72 -14.83 2.08
CA SER A 117 9.18 -14.72 1.99
C SER A 117 9.79 -15.08 3.35
N PRO A 118 10.46 -16.25 3.46
CA PRO A 118 10.99 -16.69 4.73
C PRO A 118 12.10 -15.72 5.11
N ILE A 119 11.98 -15.13 6.29
CA ILE A 119 13.12 -14.50 6.97
C ILE A 119 14.25 -15.55 6.99
N LYS A 120 15.25 -15.37 6.13
CA LYS A 120 16.50 -16.13 6.11
C LYS A 120 17.64 -15.21 6.49
#